data_AF-A0A7Y5NL89-F1
#
_entry.id   AF-A0A7Y5NL89-F1
#
_cell.length_a   1.000
_cell.length_b   1.000
_cell.length_c   1.000
_cell.angle_alpha   90.00
_cell.angle_beta   90.00
_cell.angle_gamma   90.00
#
_symmetry.space_group_name_H-M   'P 1'
#
loop_
_entity.id
_entity.type
_entity.pdbx_description
1 polymer ?
#
loop_
_entity_poly.entity_id
_entity_poly.type
_entity_poly.pdbx_seq_one_letter_code
_entity_poly.pdbx_strand_id
1 'polypeptide(L)'
;MDVEYFPKIATAGFVALVGLVVALPQMRDPRVVSALEAAYQTSAEPERADGTHPSEGRSSPSPDGSASPEDDKPAGFRAAGGSSVSDAAIDKATTVAELEALATRDPDNAKLLAKLARVQAATPAGLGNALANVKRALAASGKIADDKDLQQIVVRGASGQPAVQDTAFELMTAQMGTVGPDLLYELTIAKSVSKTVKDRALAATKDEAVLKLASPALRIAVQLRDAAPCDRKALFDEAARVGDRRSLNSLTPLQARRGCGVFFAPKDCHPCLGDRADLNKAIEAINGR
;
A
#
# COMPACT_ATOMS: atom_id res chain seq x y z
N MET A 1 59.92 11.59 -0.45
CA MET A 1 58.78 11.96 -1.33
C MET A 1 57.64 12.22 -0.40
N ASP A 2 57.60 13.47 0.08
CA ASP A 2 56.76 13.97 1.16
C ASP A 2 55.33 14.19 0.69
N VAL A 3 54.38 13.65 1.44
CA VAL A 3 52.94 13.79 1.23
C VAL A 3 52.39 14.70 2.33
N GLU A 4 52.56 16.00 2.15
CA GLU A 4 51.91 17.01 2.98
C GLU A 4 51.44 18.15 2.09
N TYR A 5 50.24 18.05 1.51
CA TYR A 5 49.54 19.22 0.97
C TYR A 5 48.06 18.88 0.74
N PHE A 6 47.19 19.10 1.73
CA PHE A 6 45.75 19.43 1.58
C PHE A 6 45.15 19.52 2.99
N PRO A 7 44.82 20.73 3.52
CA PRO A 7 43.39 21.04 3.67
C PRO A 7 43.08 22.55 3.80
N LYS A 8 42.41 23.22 2.83
CA LYS A 8 41.80 24.57 3.08
C LYS A 8 40.52 24.95 2.31
N ILE A 9 39.88 24.06 1.53
CA ILE A 9 38.71 24.46 0.70
C ILE A 9 37.34 24.08 1.33
N ALA A 10 37.30 23.35 2.44
CA ALA A 10 36.04 22.79 2.96
C ALA A 10 35.20 23.74 3.85
N THR A 11 35.65 24.94 4.20
CA THR A 11 34.95 25.80 5.18
C THR A 11 34.09 26.92 4.58
N ALA A 12 34.21 27.23 3.29
CA ALA A 12 33.42 28.31 2.68
C ALA A 12 32.00 27.90 2.24
N GLY A 13 31.74 26.60 2.01
CA GLY A 13 30.44 26.12 1.52
C GLY A 13 29.33 26.02 2.58
N PHE A 14 29.68 25.94 3.87
CA PHE A 14 28.71 25.67 4.94
C PHE A 14 27.96 26.92 5.40
N VAL A 15 28.55 28.12 5.24
CA VAL A 15 27.92 29.38 5.67
C VAL A 15 26.80 29.82 4.72
N ALA A 16 26.90 29.51 3.42
CA ALA A 16 25.88 29.87 2.44
C ALA A 16 24.57 29.08 2.58
N LEU A 17 24.64 27.83 3.07
CA LEU A 17 23.46 26.96 3.23
C LEU A 17 22.62 27.30 4.48
N VAL A 18 23.26 27.80 5.55
CA VAL A 18 22.54 28.21 6.78
C VAL A 18 21.76 29.52 6.56
N GLY A 19 22.28 30.44 5.74
CA GLY A 19 21.59 31.70 5.42
C GLY A 19 20.27 31.51 4.68
N LEU A 20 20.18 30.49 3.82
CA LEU A 20 18.99 30.25 2.99
C LEU A 20 17.80 29.67 3.80
N VAL A 21 18.08 28.93 4.88
CA VAL A 21 17.03 28.36 5.76
C VAL A 21 16.40 29.42 6.67
N VAL A 22 17.14 30.49 7.02
CA VAL A 22 16.65 31.58 7.88
C VAL A 22 15.85 32.64 7.10
N ALA A 23 16.03 32.75 5.78
CA ALA A 23 15.31 33.74 4.95
C ALA A 23 13.92 33.27 4.47
N LEU A 24 13.66 31.96 4.44
CA LEU A 24 12.38 31.41 3.97
C LEU A 24 11.13 31.79 4.80
N PRO A 25 11.19 32.01 6.13
CA PRO A 25 10.04 32.47 6.90
C PRO A 25 9.66 33.94 6.62
N GLN A 26 10.61 34.77 6.17
CA GLN A 26 10.39 36.22 5.94
C GLN A 26 9.63 36.51 4.64
N MET A 27 9.53 35.56 3.71
CA MET A 27 8.77 35.71 2.46
C MET A 27 7.36 35.11 2.52
N ARG A 28 6.91 34.61 3.67
CA ARG A 28 5.52 34.19 3.84
C ARG A 28 4.65 35.43 4.05
N ASP A 29 3.90 35.80 3.02
CA ASP A 29 2.88 36.85 3.12
C ASP A 29 1.82 36.43 4.14
N PRO A 30 1.68 37.14 5.28
CA PRO A 30 0.72 36.81 6.32
C PRO A 30 -0.73 36.80 5.82
N ARG A 31 -1.02 37.53 4.73
CA ARG A 31 -2.36 37.58 4.13
C ARG A 31 -2.75 36.24 3.50
N VAL A 32 -1.79 35.52 2.92
CA VAL A 32 -2.05 34.21 2.29
C VAL A 32 -2.31 33.15 3.37
N VAL A 33 -1.58 33.21 4.48
CA VAL A 33 -1.79 32.30 5.62
C VAL A 33 -3.16 32.53 6.25
N SER A 34 -3.52 33.78 6.52
CA SER A 34 -4.85 34.10 7.08
C SER A 34 -5.99 33.75 6.13
N ALA A 35 -5.81 33.90 4.81
CA ALA A 35 -6.81 33.49 3.82
C ALA A 35 -7.01 31.96 3.79
N LEU A 36 -5.94 31.18 3.93
CA LEU A 36 -6.02 29.73 4.03
C LEU A 36 -6.67 29.25 5.34
N GLU A 37 -6.34 29.88 6.47
CA GLU A 37 -6.97 29.54 7.77
C GLU A 37 -8.46 29.89 7.78
N ALA A 38 -8.87 31.01 7.18
CA ALA A 38 -10.27 31.37 7.05
C ALA A 38 -11.04 30.35 6.20
N ALA A 39 -10.48 29.90 5.07
CA ALA A 39 -11.09 28.89 4.20
C ALA A 39 -11.24 27.52 4.89
N TYR A 40 -10.34 27.17 5.79
CA TYR A 40 -10.41 25.92 6.56
C TYR A 40 -11.51 25.97 7.66
N GLN A 41 -11.70 27.12 8.31
CA GLN A 41 -12.75 27.26 9.32
C GLN A 41 -14.17 27.23 8.75
N THR A 42 -14.36 27.68 7.50
CA THR A 42 -15.70 27.66 6.85
C THR A 42 -16.16 26.25 6.44
N SER A 43 -15.26 25.26 6.43
CA SER A 43 -15.55 23.90 6.00
C SER A 43 -15.78 22.91 7.14
N ALA A 44 -15.79 23.36 8.39
CA ALA A 44 -15.87 22.52 9.58
C ALA A 44 -17.16 22.70 10.41
N GLU A 45 -18.33 22.84 9.75
CA GLU A 45 -19.63 22.81 10.43
C GLU A 45 -20.33 21.46 10.17
N PRO A 46 -20.40 20.55 11.16
CA PRO A 46 -21.16 19.32 11.03
C PRO A 46 -22.63 19.55 11.40
N GLU A 47 -23.54 19.32 10.43
CA GLU A 47 -24.96 19.08 10.67
C GLU A 47 -25.12 17.91 11.66
N ARG A 48 -25.47 18.23 12.90
CA ARG A 48 -26.07 17.27 13.84
C ARG A 48 -27.54 17.10 13.45
N ALA A 49 -27.83 16.06 12.68
CA ALA A 49 -29.18 15.53 12.55
C ALA A 49 -29.42 14.47 13.63
N ASP A 50 -30.23 14.85 14.59
CA ASP A 50 -30.87 14.01 15.60
C ASP A 50 -31.88 13.08 14.92
N GLY A 51 -31.83 11.79 15.25
CA GLY A 51 -32.53 10.74 14.50
C GLY A 51 -32.77 9.50 15.34
N THR A 52 -33.64 9.66 16.33
CA THR A 52 -34.22 8.58 17.13
C THR A 52 -35.09 7.69 16.24
N HIS A 53 -34.78 6.38 16.13
CA HIS A 53 -35.71 5.38 15.62
C HIS A 53 -35.78 4.15 16.53
N PRO A 54 -36.99 3.68 16.88
CA PRO A 54 -37.21 2.57 17.79
C PRO A 54 -37.00 1.21 17.13
N SER A 55 -36.45 0.30 17.93
CA SER A 55 -36.30 -1.12 17.67
C SER A 55 -37.65 -1.83 17.86
N GLU A 56 -38.28 -2.26 16.76
CA GLU A 56 -39.31 -3.30 16.78
C GLU A 56 -38.85 -4.51 15.97
N GLY A 57 -38.88 -5.67 16.65
CA GLY A 57 -38.40 -6.93 16.12
C GLY A 57 -39.31 -7.58 15.10
N ARG A 58 -38.78 -8.64 14.49
CA ARG A 58 -39.57 -9.80 14.06
C ARG A 58 -38.69 -11.03 13.92
N SER A 59 -39.12 -12.05 14.65
CA SER A 59 -38.67 -13.43 14.59
C SER A 59 -39.11 -14.13 13.29
N SER A 60 -38.36 -15.21 13.00
CA SER A 60 -38.77 -16.45 12.33
C SER A 60 -38.89 -16.46 10.79
N PRO A 61 -38.88 -17.64 10.12
CA PRO A 61 -38.23 -18.92 10.42
C PRO A 61 -37.44 -19.48 9.20
N SER A 62 -36.66 -20.55 9.42
CA SER A 62 -36.14 -21.42 8.34
C SER A 62 -37.25 -22.16 7.60
N PRO A 63 -37.05 -22.45 6.30
CA PRO A 63 -37.53 -23.70 5.73
C PRO A 63 -36.41 -24.47 5.01
N ASP A 64 -36.27 -25.74 5.40
CA ASP A 64 -35.73 -26.81 4.58
C ASP A 64 -36.51 -26.89 3.27
N GLY A 65 -35.79 -26.89 2.14
CA GLY A 65 -36.35 -26.96 0.80
C GLY A 65 -35.35 -27.56 -0.16
N SER A 66 -35.17 -28.89 -0.06
CA SER A 66 -34.50 -29.70 -1.07
C SER A 66 -35.41 -29.79 -2.30
N ALA A 67 -35.00 -29.15 -3.40
CA ALA A 67 -35.60 -29.38 -4.72
C ALA A 67 -34.47 -29.32 -5.76
N SER A 68 -34.12 -30.49 -6.30
CA SER A 68 -33.34 -30.63 -7.53
C SER A 68 -34.17 -30.12 -8.71
N PRO A 69 -33.64 -29.22 -9.56
CA PRO A 69 -34.17 -29.00 -10.89
C PRO A 69 -33.47 -29.93 -11.89
N GLU A 70 -34.30 -30.55 -12.70
CA GLU A 70 -33.99 -31.42 -13.83
C GLU A 70 -33.17 -30.70 -14.91
N ASP A 71 -32.40 -31.52 -15.63
CA ASP A 71 -31.68 -31.24 -16.86
C ASP A 71 -32.60 -30.61 -17.94
N ASP A 72 -32.58 -29.28 -18.05
CA ASP A 72 -33.08 -28.57 -19.23
C ASP A 72 -31.93 -27.75 -19.83
N LYS A 73 -31.29 -28.33 -20.85
CA LYS A 73 -30.17 -27.75 -21.61
C LYS A 73 -30.70 -26.62 -22.50
N PRO A 74 -30.46 -25.33 -22.17
CA PRO A 74 -30.93 -24.25 -23.02
C PRO A 74 -30.13 -24.24 -24.32
N ALA A 75 -30.86 -24.23 -25.43
CA ALA A 75 -30.34 -24.00 -26.76
C ALA A 75 -29.49 -22.72 -26.77
N GLY A 76 -28.30 -22.84 -27.38
CA GLY A 76 -27.26 -21.82 -27.36
C GLY A 76 -27.74 -20.44 -27.77
N PHE A 77 -27.81 -19.53 -26.79
CA PHE A 77 -27.71 -18.10 -27.05
C PHE A 77 -26.34 -17.85 -27.65
N ARG A 78 -26.30 -17.68 -28.98
CA ARG A 78 -25.21 -16.98 -29.65
C ARG A 78 -25.14 -15.59 -29.02
N ALA A 79 -24.22 -15.41 -28.07
CA ALA A 79 -23.85 -14.10 -27.58
C ALA A 79 -23.51 -13.26 -28.81
N ALA A 80 -24.33 -12.22 -29.06
CA ALA A 80 -24.10 -11.28 -30.13
C ALA A 80 -22.66 -10.78 -29.99
N GLY A 81 -21.86 -11.02 -31.02
CA GLY A 81 -20.45 -10.65 -31.06
C GLY A 81 -20.30 -9.13 -31.02
N GLY A 82 -20.35 -8.57 -29.82
CA GLY A 82 -19.89 -7.21 -29.54
C GLY A 82 -18.47 -7.12 -30.11
N SER A 83 -18.28 -6.19 -31.05
CA SER A 83 -16.98 -6.00 -31.67
C SER A 83 -15.99 -5.58 -30.59
N SER A 84 -15.15 -6.53 -30.16
CA SER A 84 -14.10 -6.30 -29.18
C SER A 84 -13.21 -5.17 -29.67
N VAL A 85 -12.89 -4.22 -28.78
CA VAL A 85 -12.03 -3.11 -29.15
C VAL A 85 -10.62 -3.65 -29.37
N SER A 86 -10.04 -3.39 -30.54
CA SER A 86 -8.68 -3.84 -30.86
C SER A 86 -7.63 -3.14 -29.98
N ASP A 87 -6.58 -3.87 -29.59
CA ASP A 87 -5.43 -3.34 -28.86
C ASP A 87 -4.81 -2.10 -29.51
N ALA A 88 -4.70 -2.08 -30.83
CA ALA A 88 -4.16 -0.93 -31.56
C ALA A 88 -5.02 0.34 -31.37
N ALA A 89 -6.33 0.21 -31.21
CA ALA A 89 -7.22 1.33 -30.92
C ALA A 89 -7.02 1.83 -29.48
N ILE A 90 -6.87 0.92 -28.51
CA ILE A 90 -6.54 1.24 -27.12
C ILE A 90 -5.20 1.98 -27.06
N ASP A 91 -4.18 1.48 -27.76
CA ASP A 91 -2.83 2.02 -27.73
C ASP A 91 -2.75 3.42 -28.37
N LYS A 92 -3.57 3.70 -29.39
CA LYS A 92 -3.67 5.02 -30.04
C LYS A 92 -4.43 6.08 -29.24
N ALA A 93 -5.42 5.69 -28.42
CA ALA A 93 -6.18 6.64 -27.62
C ALA A 93 -5.30 7.23 -26.51
N THR A 94 -5.29 8.56 -26.34
CA THR A 94 -4.42 9.24 -25.37
C THR A 94 -5.19 10.08 -24.36
N THR A 95 -6.44 10.40 -24.65
CA THR A 95 -7.29 11.22 -23.78
C THR A 95 -8.31 10.37 -23.01
N VAL A 96 -8.80 10.90 -21.89
CA VAL A 96 -9.86 10.27 -21.10
C VAL A 96 -11.11 10.05 -21.96
N ALA A 97 -11.53 11.04 -22.73
CA ALA A 97 -12.74 10.97 -23.55
C ALA A 97 -12.66 9.88 -24.64
N GLU A 98 -11.52 9.73 -25.31
CA GLU A 98 -11.31 8.67 -26.30
C GLU A 98 -11.37 7.28 -25.66
N LEU A 99 -10.72 7.11 -24.50
CA LEU A 99 -10.70 5.86 -23.76
C LEU A 99 -12.07 5.50 -23.20
N GLU A 100 -12.85 6.47 -22.72
CA GLU A 100 -14.23 6.27 -22.27
C GLU A 100 -15.15 5.86 -23.42
N ALA A 101 -14.99 6.46 -24.61
CA ALA A 101 -15.75 6.05 -25.80
C ALA A 101 -15.40 4.63 -26.27
N LEU A 102 -14.15 4.18 -26.06
CA LEU A 102 -13.79 2.77 -26.24
C LEU A 102 -14.45 1.90 -25.16
N ALA A 103 -14.48 2.35 -23.90
CA ALA A 103 -15.01 1.58 -22.77
C ALA A 103 -16.53 1.39 -22.82
N THR A 104 -17.27 2.26 -23.52
CA THR A 104 -18.69 2.02 -23.82
C THR A 104 -18.90 0.80 -24.73
N ARG A 105 -17.94 0.50 -25.62
CA ARG A 105 -18.03 -0.62 -26.56
C ARG A 105 -17.51 -1.93 -25.97
N ASP A 106 -16.53 -1.83 -25.09
CA ASP A 106 -15.87 -2.98 -24.47
C ASP A 106 -15.59 -2.69 -22.98
N PRO A 107 -16.64 -2.74 -22.13
CA PRO A 107 -16.57 -2.27 -20.75
C PRO A 107 -15.71 -3.14 -19.83
N ASP A 108 -15.42 -4.38 -20.20
CA ASP A 108 -14.70 -5.34 -19.36
C ASP A 108 -13.26 -5.59 -19.86
N ASN A 109 -12.79 -4.81 -20.83
CA ASN A 109 -11.44 -4.94 -21.34
C ASN A 109 -10.40 -4.43 -20.31
N ALA A 110 -9.70 -5.36 -19.67
CA ALA A 110 -8.73 -5.07 -18.63
C ALA A 110 -7.61 -4.10 -19.07
N LYS A 111 -7.09 -4.23 -20.31
CA LYS A 111 -6.03 -3.36 -20.85
C LYS A 111 -6.55 -1.93 -21.04
N LEU A 112 -7.76 -1.78 -21.56
CA LEU A 112 -8.42 -0.48 -21.73
C LEU A 112 -8.68 0.20 -20.38
N LEU A 113 -9.26 -0.52 -19.42
CA LEU A 113 -9.54 -0.01 -18.08
C LEU A 113 -8.27 0.40 -17.35
N ALA A 114 -7.20 -0.40 -17.45
CA ALA A 114 -5.89 -0.07 -16.89
C ALA A 114 -5.30 1.20 -17.52
N LYS A 115 -5.44 1.39 -18.84
CA LYS A 115 -4.97 2.61 -19.52
C LYS A 115 -5.78 3.83 -19.11
N LEU A 116 -7.12 3.71 -19.06
CA LEU A 116 -8.00 4.77 -18.59
C LEU A 116 -7.67 5.20 -17.16
N ALA A 117 -7.43 4.23 -16.27
CA ALA A 117 -7.02 4.50 -14.89
C ALA A 117 -5.74 5.35 -14.81
N ARG A 118 -4.72 5.03 -15.62
CA ARG A 118 -3.46 5.83 -15.66
C ARG A 118 -3.67 7.26 -16.10
N VAL A 119 -4.46 7.47 -17.15
CA VAL A 119 -4.72 8.83 -17.68
C VAL A 119 -5.50 9.64 -16.65
N GLN A 120 -6.53 9.07 -16.01
CA GLN A 120 -7.29 9.74 -14.95
C GLN A 120 -6.42 10.04 -13.72
N ALA A 121 -5.53 9.12 -13.38
CA ALA A 121 -4.54 9.24 -12.31
C ALA A 121 -3.49 10.34 -12.53
N ALA A 122 -3.44 11.00 -13.69
CA ALA A 122 -2.53 12.12 -13.90
C ALA A 122 -2.89 13.35 -13.02
N THR A 123 -4.13 13.44 -12.54
CA THR A 123 -4.61 14.54 -11.69
C THR A 123 -5.11 14.04 -10.33
N PRO A 124 -5.00 14.84 -9.25
CA PRO A 124 -5.56 14.48 -7.95
C PRO A 124 -7.07 14.25 -8.00
N ALA A 125 -7.80 15.05 -8.78
CA ALA A 125 -9.25 14.96 -8.93
C ALA A 125 -9.70 13.65 -9.63
N GLY A 126 -8.89 13.14 -10.56
CA GLY A 126 -9.18 11.90 -11.27
C GLY A 126 -8.87 10.61 -10.51
N LEU A 127 -8.30 10.70 -9.30
CA LEU A 127 -7.83 9.52 -8.56
C LEU A 127 -8.97 8.57 -8.15
N GLY A 128 -10.14 9.09 -7.80
CA GLY A 128 -11.31 8.26 -7.48
C GLY A 128 -11.76 7.41 -8.67
N ASN A 129 -11.91 8.04 -9.85
CA ASN A 129 -12.26 7.35 -11.09
C ASN A 129 -11.18 6.35 -11.51
N ALA A 130 -9.91 6.70 -11.30
CA ALA A 130 -8.80 5.79 -11.57
C ALA A 130 -8.90 4.51 -10.73
N LEU A 131 -9.17 4.60 -9.42
CA LEU A 131 -9.35 3.43 -8.57
C LEU A 131 -10.58 2.60 -8.94
N ALA A 132 -11.69 3.23 -9.32
CA ALA A 132 -12.86 2.52 -9.81
C ALA A 132 -12.54 1.70 -11.08
N ASN A 133 -11.72 2.25 -11.98
CA ASN A 133 -11.26 1.53 -13.17
C ASN A 133 -10.23 0.44 -12.84
N VAL A 134 -9.35 0.63 -11.84
CA VAL A 134 -8.47 -0.43 -11.33
C VAL A 134 -9.29 -1.60 -10.78
N LYS A 135 -10.31 -1.33 -9.96
CA LYS A 135 -11.25 -2.33 -9.43
C LYS A 135 -11.87 -3.18 -10.55
N ARG A 136 -12.40 -2.53 -11.58
CA ARG A 136 -12.98 -3.21 -12.74
C ARG A 136 -11.93 -4.01 -13.53
N ALA A 137 -10.74 -3.44 -13.73
CA ALA A 137 -9.66 -4.13 -14.45
C ALA A 137 -9.20 -5.40 -13.72
N LEU A 138 -9.13 -5.37 -12.38
CA LEU A 138 -8.81 -6.53 -11.54
C LEU A 138 -9.90 -7.60 -11.62
N ALA A 139 -11.18 -7.19 -11.61
CA ALA A 139 -12.31 -8.11 -11.78
C ALA A 139 -12.29 -8.79 -13.16
N ALA A 140 -11.89 -8.08 -14.22
CA ALA A 140 -11.73 -8.64 -15.55
C ALA A 140 -10.47 -9.52 -15.70
N SER A 141 -9.37 -9.17 -15.02
CA SER A 141 -8.14 -9.95 -15.04
C SER A 141 -7.28 -9.72 -13.79
N GLY A 142 -7.13 -10.76 -12.96
CA GLY A 142 -6.29 -10.70 -11.76
C GLY A 142 -4.80 -10.44 -12.05
N LYS A 143 -4.31 -10.70 -13.27
CA LYS A 143 -2.92 -10.40 -13.68
C LYS A 143 -2.58 -8.91 -13.65
N ILE A 144 -3.59 -8.05 -13.71
CA ILE A 144 -3.43 -6.60 -13.62
C ILE A 144 -2.88 -6.16 -12.25
N ALA A 145 -3.00 -7.00 -11.21
CA ALA A 145 -2.42 -6.73 -9.90
C ALA A 145 -0.89 -6.58 -9.95
N ASP A 146 -0.20 -7.22 -10.91
CA ASP A 146 1.26 -7.16 -11.04
C ASP A 146 1.77 -5.86 -11.71
N ASP A 147 0.85 -5.04 -12.23
CA ASP A 147 1.18 -3.80 -12.93
C ASP A 147 1.65 -2.70 -11.96
N LYS A 148 2.93 -2.32 -12.08
CA LYS A 148 3.57 -1.37 -11.16
C LYS A 148 2.95 0.03 -11.19
N ASP A 149 2.45 0.49 -12.32
CA ASP A 149 1.79 1.79 -12.38
C ASP A 149 0.47 1.77 -11.62
N LEU A 150 -0.29 0.68 -11.75
CA LEU A 150 -1.55 0.55 -11.03
C LEU A 150 -1.35 0.35 -9.53
N GLN A 151 -0.32 -0.40 -9.13
CA GLN A 151 0.10 -0.48 -7.72
C GLN A 151 0.37 0.92 -7.15
N GLN A 152 1.09 1.77 -7.89
CA GLN A 152 1.34 3.16 -7.47
C GLN A 152 0.07 4.00 -7.38
N ILE A 153 -0.88 3.82 -8.29
CA ILE A 153 -2.19 4.49 -8.23
C ILE A 153 -2.95 4.10 -6.94
N VAL A 154 -2.95 2.80 -6.60
CA VAL A 154 -3.58 2.29 -5.36
C VAL A 154 -2.88 2.83 -4.12
N VAL A 155 -1.54 2.78 -4.05
CA VAL A 155 -0.75 3.33 -2.94
C VAL A 155 -1.00 4.82 -2.74
N ARG A 156 -1.04 5.59 -3.83
CA ARG A 156 -1.38 7.02 -3.76
C ARG A 156 -2.83 7.24 -3.31
N GLY A 157 -3.75 6.39 -3.77
CA GLY A 157 -5.14 6.36 -3.32
C GLY A 157 -5.27 6.18 -1.80
N ALA A 158 -4.50 5.25 -1.23
CA ALA A 158 -4.46 4.99 0.21
C ALA A 158 -3.97 6.20 1.04
N SER A 159 -3.25 7.14 0.41
CA SER A 159 -2.81 8.40 1.03
C SER A 159 -3.66 9.62 0.61
N GLY A 160 -4.73 9.41 -0.16
CA GLY A 160 -5.59 10.46 -0.72
C GLY A 160 -6.68 10.96 0.23
N GLN A 161 -7.82 11.41 -0.31
CA GLN A 161 -9.00 11.79 0.49
C GLN A 161 -9.71 10.54 1.05
N PRO A 162 -10.45 10.63 2.18
CA PRO A 162 -11.03 9.46 2.87
C PRO A 162 -11.77 8.46 1.97
N ALA A 163 -12.67 8.91 1.10
CA ALA A 163 -13.41 8.02 0.19
C ALA A 163 -12.51 7.26 -0.81
N VAL A 164 -11.44 7.91 -1.26
CA VAL A 164 -10.42 7.32 -2.14
C VAL A 164 -9.55 6.33 -1.35
N GLN A 165 -9.24 6.65 -0.10
CA GLN A 165 -8.50 5.74 0.79
C GLN A 165 -9.27 4.45 1.00
N ASP A 166 -10.57 4.52 1.29
CA ASP A 166 -11.40 3.33 1.54
C ASP A 166 -11.40 2.38 0.35
N THR A 167 -11.55 2.91 -0.86
CA THR A 167 -11.47 2.13 -2.10
C THR A 167 -10.10 1.49 -2.26
N ALA A 168 -9.01 2.23 -2.01
CA ALA A 168 -7.66 1.69 -2.12
C ALA A 168 -7.39 0.56 -1.11
N PHE A 169 -7.86 0.71 0.13
CA PHE A 169 -7.75 -0.34 1.14
C PHE A 169 -8.57 -1.57 0.79
N GLU A 170 -9.79 -1.40 0.28
CA GLU A 170 -10.62 -2.52 -0.22
C GLU A 170 -9.89 -3.31 -1.31
N LEU A 171 -9.28 -2.61 -2.27
CA LEU A 171 -8.49 -3.25 -3.33
C LEU A 171 -7.35 -4.09 -2.77
N MET A 172 -6.56 -3.51 -1.85
CA MET A 172 -5.41 -4.19 -1.25
C MET A 172 -5.79 -5.36 -0.34
N THR A 173 -6.94 -5.32 0.33
CA THR A 173 -7.34 -6.40 1.25
C THR A 173 -8.10 -7.54 0.58
N ALA A 174 -8.72 -7.31 -0.59
CA ALA A 174 -9.62 -8.30 -1.20
C ALA A 174 -9.34 -8.65 -2.66
N GLN A 175 -8.87 -7.71 -3.49
CA GLN A 175 -8.93 -7.88 -4.96
C GLN A 175 -7.57 -8.04 -5.64
N MET A 176 -6.48 -7.63 -4.98
CA MET A 176 -5.13 -7.67 -5.56
C MET A 176 -4.35 -8.97 -5.26
N GLY A 177 -5.00 -9.98 -4.69
CA GLY A 177 -4.35 -11.26 -4.35
C GLY A 177 -3.16 -11.07 -3.41
N THR A 178 -2.00 -11.66 -3.75
CA THR A 178 -0.77 -11.56 -2.94
C THR A 178 -0.15 -10.16 -2.95
N VAL A 179 -0.36 -9.38 -4.01
CA VAL A 179 0.20 -8.03 -4.15
C VAL A 179 -0.41 -7.07 -3.14
N GLY A 180 -1.71 -7.22 -2.85
CA GLY A 180 -2.42 -6.33 -1.94
C GLY A 180 -1.81 -6.27 -0.53
N PRO A 181 -1.64 -7.40 0.17
CA PRO A 181 -0.93 -7.48 1.44
C PRO A 181 0.51 -6.96 1.38
N ASP A 182 1.21 -7.18 0.26
CA ASP A 182 2.58 -6.67 0.06
C ASP A 182 2.58 -5.13 0.06
N LEU A 183 1.64 -4.49 -0.64
CA LEU A 183 1.48 -3.03 -0.63
C LEU A 183 1.07 -2.50 0.76
N LEU A 184 0.19 -3.20 1.47
CA LEU A 184 -0.16 -2.84 2.85
C LEU A 184 1.07 -2.83 3.75
N TYR A 185 1.94 -3.83 3.63
CA TYR A 185 3.19 -3.85 4.40
C TYR A 185 4.11 -2.69 4.02
N GLU A 186 4.26 -2.37 2.73
CA GLU A 186 5.04 -1.21 2.28
C GLU A 186 4.52 0.10 2.90
N LEU A 187 3.20 0.29 2.96
CA LEU A 187 2.59 1.46 3.60
C LEU A 187 2.98 1.58 5.08
N THR A 188 3.17 0.46 5.80
CA THR A 188 3.57 0.50 7.22
C THR A 188 4.98 1.07 7.43
N ILE A 189 5.88 0.89 6.45
CA ILE A 189 7.29 1.31 6.54
C ILE A 189 7.59 2.58 5.71
N ALA A 190 6.64 3.03 4.89
CA ALA A 190 6.81 4.19 4.02
C ALA A 190 6.98 5.49 4.83
N LYS A 191 8.02 6.27 4.55
CA LYS A 191 8.29 7.52 5.29
C LYS A 191 7.30 8.64 4.99
N SER A 192 6.80 8.70 3.76
CA SER A 192 5.92 9.76 3.23
C SER A 192 4.44 9.60 3.58
N VAL A 193 4.06 8.49 4.22
CA VAL A 193 2.67 8.17 4.55
C VAL A 193 2.31 8.69 5.94
N SER A 194 1.10 9.24 6.09
CA SER A 194 0.61 9.76 7.37
C SER A 194 0.48 8.66 8.42
N LYS A 195 0.53 9.03 9.71
CA LYS A 195 0.41 8.07 10.81
C LYS A 195 -0.90 7.28 10.74
N THR A 196 -2.02 7.94 10.45
CA THR A 196 -3.34 7.29 10.34
C THR A 196 -3.36 6.18 9.28
N VAL A 197 -2.77 6.45 8.11
CA VAL A 197 -2.71 5.44 7.02
C VAL A 197 -1.78 4.29 7.41
N LYS A 198 -0.64 4.58 8.07
CA LYS A 198 0.26 3.54 8.61
C LYS A 198 -0.44 2.64 9.62
N ASP A 199 -1.16 3.22 10.57
CA ASP A 199 -1.87 2.48 11.61
C ASP A 199 -2.96 1.59 10.98
N ARG A 200 -3.69 2.11 9.99
CA ARG A 200 -4.69 1.34 9.24
C ARG A 200 -4.06 0.19 8.45
N ALA A 201 -2.95 0.44 7.75
CA ALA A 201 -2.22 -0.60 7.04
C ALA A 201 -1.65 -1.66 7.99
N LEU A 202 -1.11 -1.23 9.15
CA LEU A 202 -0.64 -2.13 10.19
C LEU A 202 -1.77 -3.02 10.71
N ALA A 203 -2.94 -2.44 11.01
CA ALA A 203 -4.12 -3.20 11.43
C ALA A 203 -4.55 -4.22 10.36
N ALA A 204 -4.60 -3.81 9.08
CA ALA A 204 -4.93 -4.71 7.98
C ALA A 204 -3.92 -5.87 7.84
N THR A 205 -2.62 -5.63 8.05
CA THR A 205 -1.61 -6.72 8.01
C THR A 205 -1.66 -7.68 9.21
N LYS A 206 -2.49 -7.39 10.23
CA LYS A 206 -2.74 -8.30 11.36
C LYS A 206 -4.00 -9.14 11.18
N ASP A 207 -4.83 -8.78 10.21
CA ASP A 207 -6.06 -9.52 9.90
C ASP A 207 -5.70 -10.87 9.25
N GLU A 208 -6.26 -11.96 9.79
CA GLU A 208 -6.00 -13.31 9.29
C GLU A 208 -6.47 -13.52 7.84
N ALA A 209 -7.58 -12.90 7.44
CA ALA A 209 -8.09 -13.00 6.06
C ALA A 209 -7.12 -12.34 5.07
N VAL A 210 -6.54 -11.20 5.44
CA VAL A 210 -5.51 -10.52 4.64
C VAL A 210 -4.22 -11.35 4.61
N LEU A 211 -3.78 -11.91 5.73
CA LEU A 211 -2.59 -12.75 5.79
C LEU A 211 -2.74 -14.07 5.02
N LYS A 212 -3.96 -14.60 4.87
CA LYS A 212 -4.23 -15.76 3.99
C LYS A 212 -3.94 -15.44 2.52
N LEU A 213 -4.08 -14.19 2.09
CA LEU A 213 -3.71 -13.74 0.75
C LEU A 213 -2.21 -13.44 0.62
N ALA A 214 -1.52 -13.13 1.72
CA ALA A 214 -0.11 -12.72 1.70
C ALA A 214 0.83 -13.80 1.13
N SER A 215 1.86 -13.34 0.44
CA SER A 215 2.98 -14.18 -0.01
C SER A 215 3.69 -14.85 1.19
N PRO A 216 4.31 -16.05 1.02
CA PRO A 216 5.05 -16.69 2.10
C PRO A 216 6.14 -15.80 2.72
N ALA A 217 6.84 -15.04 1.88
CA ALA A 217 7.86 -14.08 2.29
C ALA A 217 7.28 -12.95 3.16
N LEU A 218 6.11 -12.42 2.80
CA LEU A 218 5.45 -11.41 3.62
C LEU A 218 4.98 -11.98 4.96
N ARG A 219 4.42 -13.18 4.98
CA ARG A 219 3.96 -13.82 6.23
C ARG A 219 5.11 -13.91 7.24
N ILE A 220 6.29 -14.34 6.80
CA ILE A 220 7.45 -14.42 7.70
C ILE A 220 7.95 -13.02 8.11
N ALA A 221 7.91 -12.03 7.22
CA ALA A 221 8.25 -10.64 7.57
C ALA A 221 7.30 -10.04 8.62
N VAL A 222 6.00 -10.32 8.55
CA VAL A 222 5.00 -9.92 9.54
C VAL A 222 5.23 -10.63 10.87
N GLN A 223 5.40 -11.95 10.86
CA GLN A 223 5.70 -12.71 12.08
C GLN A 223 6.97 -12.21 12.78
N LEU A 224 8.03 -11.94 12.02
CA LEU A 224 9.27 -11.39 12.56
C LEU A 224 9.08 -9.98 13.13
N ARG A 225 8.27 -9.13 12.50
CA ARG A 225 7.96 -7.77 13.00
C ARG A 225 7.24 -7.84 14.35
N ASP A 226 6.25 -8.73 14.46
CA ASP A 226 5.35 -8.80 15.60
C ASP A 226 5.93 -9.64 16.77
N ALA A 227 6.88 -10.54 16.50
CA ALA A 227 7.59 -11.30 17.52
C ALA A 227 8.60 -10.43 18.30
N ALA A 228 8.73 -10.71 19.59
CA ALA A 228 9.78 -10.11 20.42
C ALA A 228 11.18 -10.56 19.95
N PRO A 229 12.24 -9.78 20.22
CA PRO A 229 13.59 -10.08 19.73
C PRO A 229 14.09 -11.51 19.96
N CYS A 230 13.82 -12.10 21.13
CA CYS A 230 14.22 -13.48 21.45
C CYS A 230 13.34 -14.53 20.76
N ASP A 231 12.04 -14.27 20.62
CA ASP A 231 11.07 -15.21 20.04
C ASP A 231 11.31 -15.40 18.52
N ARG A 232 11.90 -14.39 17.88
CA ARG A 232 12.32 -14.45 16.46
C ARG A 232 13.28 -15.60 16.17
N LYS A 233 14.00 -16.13 17.18
CA LYS A 233 14.91 -17.26 17.01
C LYS A 233 14.23 -18.48 16.38
N ALA A 234 12.98 -18.75 16.77
CA ALA A 234 12.20 -19.85 16.21
C ALA A 234 11.83 -19.66 14.74
N LEU A 235 11.98 -18.45 14.20
CA LEU A 235 11.62 -18.08 12.83
C LEU A 235 12.82 -18.02 11.88
N PHE A 236 14.06 -18.18 12.36
CA PHE A 236 15.26 -17.98 11.54
C PHE A 236 15.38 -18.97 10.38
N ASP A 237 15.11 -20.26 10.61
CA ASP A 237 15.17 -21.28 9.56
C ASP A 237 14.13 -21.01 8.46
N GLU A 238 12.91 -20.65 8.84
CA GLU A 238 11.86 -20.31 7.88
C GLU A 238 12.21 -19.02 7.12
N ALA A 239 12.70 -17.99 7.82
CA ALA A 239 13.15 -16.75 7.20
C ALA A 239 14.29 -16.97 6.21
N ALA A 240 15.23 -17.88 6.52
CA ALA A 240 16.29 -18.26 5.58
C ALA A 240 15.74 -18.92 4.30
N ARG A 241 14.63 -19.66 4.42
CA ARG A 241 14.02 -20.43 3.32
C ARG A 241 13.07 -19.61 2.45
N VAL A 242 12.23 -18.75 3.03
CA VAL A 242 11.19 -18.02 2.28
C VAL A 242 11.23 -16.51 2.47
N GLY A 243 12.05 -16.00 3.39
CA GLY A 243 12.15 -14.56 3.64
C GLY A 243 12.72 -13.76 2.48
N ASP A 244 12.47 -12.46 2.52
CA ASP A 244 13.01 -11.49 1.57
C ASP A 244 13.51 -10.23 2.28
N ARG A 245 13.87 -9.21 1.51
CA ARG A 245 14.43 -7.94 2.01
C ARG A 245 13.61 -7.29 3.13
N ARG A 246 12.29 -7.51 3.21
CA ARG A 246 11.42 -6.96 4.25
C ARG A 246 11.75 -7.53 5.63
N SER A 247 12.13 -8.80 5.69
CA SER A 247 12.51 -9.49 6.93
C SER A 247 13.79 -8.90 7.56
N LEU A 248 14.68 -8.30 6.77
CA LEU A 248 15.95 -7.73 7.24
C LEU A 248 15.75 -6.61 8.26
N ASN A 249 14.67 -5.84 8.15
CA ASN A 249 14.35 -4.78 9.12
C ASN A 249 14.18 -5.31 10.55
N SER A 250 13.73 -6.56 10.68
CA SER A 250 13.53 -7.24 11.97
C SER A 250 14.74 -8.08 12.40
N LEU A 251 15.57 -8.54 11.46
CA LEU A 251 16.70 -9.44 11.75
C LEU A 251 18.01 -8.69 11.99
N THR A 252 18.36 -7.72 11.15
CA THR A 252 19.65 -7.01 11.22
C THR A 252 19.90 -6.34 12.57
N PRO A 253 18.92 -5.67 13.22
CA PRO A 253 19.14 -5.08 14.54
C PRO A 253 19.58 -6.09 15.61
N LEU A 254 19.22 -7.37 15.46
CA LEU A 254 19.57 -8.43 16.41
C LEU A 254 21.06 -8.82 16.34
N GLN A 255 21.79 -8.40 15.31
CA GLN A 255 23.23 -8.61 15.20
C GLN A 255 24.03 -7.74 16.18
N ALA A 256 23.45 -6.65 16.68
CA ALA A 256 24.11 -5.82 17.69
C ALA A 256 24.26 -6.59 19.01
N ARG A 257 25.49 -6.71 19.53
CA ARG A 257 25.76 -7.31 20.85
C ARG A 257 25.78 -6.27 21.96
N ARG A 258 26.01 -5.00 21.65
CA ARG A 258 26.19 -3.93 22.64
C ARG A 258 25.42 -2.69 22.21
N GLY A 259 25.22 -1.77 23.15
CA GLY A 259 24.59 -0.47 22.87
C GLY A 259 23.07 -0.47 22.95
N CYS A 260 22.46 -1.53 23.48
CA CYS A 260 21.02 -1.58 23.71
C CYS A 260 20.69 -1.06 25.12
N GLY A 261 20.04 0.09 25.20
CA GLY A 261 19.65 0.74 26.45
C GLY A 261 20.18 2.18 26.59
N VAL A 262 19.65 2.90 27.58
CA VAL A 262 19.84 4.36 27.76
C VAL A 262 21.29 4.75 28.10
N PHE A 263 22.17 3.79 28.43
CA PHE A 263 23.55 4.07 28.86
C PHE A 263 24.59 3.05 28.39
N PHE A 264 24.59 2.70 27.09
CA PHE A 264 25.64 1.87 26.44
C PHE A 264 26.12 0.67 27.29
N ALA A 265 25.18 -0.08 27.86
CA ALA A 265 25.51 -1.15 28.78
C ALA A 265 26.44 -2.17 28.09
N PRO A 266 27.49 -2.69 28.77
CA PRO A 266 28.43 -3.64 28.19
C PRO A 266 27.84 -5.04 27.98
N LYS A 267 26.61 -5.28 28.45
CA LYS A 267 25.92 -6.56 28.40
C LYS A 267 25.37 -6.84 26.99
N ASP A 268 25.26 -8.13 26.68
CA ASP A 268 24.62 -8.57 25.44
C ASP A 268 23.18 -8.06 25.36
N CYS A 269 22.82 -7.42 24.26
CA CYS A 269 21.46 -6.94 23.98
C CYS A 269 20.40 -8.06 23.98
N HIS A 270 20.79 -9.23 23.47
CA HIS A 270 19.92 -10.37 23.19
C HIS A 270 20.64 -11.68 23.54
N PRO A 271 20.96 -11.93 24.83
CA PRO A 271 21.73 -13.10 25.25
C PRO A 271 21.05 -14.43 24.88
N CYS A 272 19.72 -14.43 24.79
CA CYS A 272 18.88 -15.56 24.34
C CYS A 272 19.25 -16.08 22.93
N LEU A 273 19.86 -15.24 22.08
CA LEU A 273 20.23 -15.61 20.71
C LEU A 273 21.56 -16.39 20.64
N GLY A 274 22.33 -16.47 21.72
CA GLY A 274 23.58 -17.21 21.78
C GLY A 274 24.64 -16.67 20.81
N ASP A 275 25.26 -17.55 20.03
CA ASP A 275 26.31 -17.20 19.07
C ASP A 275 25.79 -16.45 17.82
N ARG A 276 24.49 -16.54 17.55
CA ARG A 276 23.77 -15.94 16.41
C ARG A 276 24.17 -16.54 15.05
N ALA A 277 24.67 -17.78 15.02
CA ALA A 277 24.98 -18.47 13.78
C ALA A 277 23.74 -18.57 12.86
N ASP A 278 22.61 -19.02 13.41
CA ASP A 278 21.35 -19.18 12.65
C ASP A 278 20.78 -17.83 12.17
N LEU A 279 20.90 -16.77 12.98
CA LEU A 279 20.51 -15.41 12.59
C LEU A 279 21.32 -14.94 11.38
N ASN A 280 22.64 -15.09 11.44
CA ASN A 280 23.53 -14.65 10.37
C ASN A 280 23.29 -15.46 9.09
N LYS A 281 23.09 -16.77 9.21
CA LYS A 281 22.70 -17.64 8.10
C LYS A 281 21.39 -17.19 7.45
N ALA A 282 20.38 -16.83 8.24
CA ALA A 282 19.11 -16.32 7.71
C ALA A 282 19.28 -14.99 6.97
N ILE A 283 20.03 -14.05 7.53
CA ILE A 283 20.33 -12.75 6.89
C ILE A 283 21.10 -12.95 5.57
N GLU A 284 22.12 -13.82 5.58
CA GLU A 284 22.92 -14.13 4.39
C GLU A 284 22.06 -14.78 3.28
N ALA A 285 21.22 -15.75 3.65
CA ALA A 285 20.30 -16.41 2.72
C ALA A 285 19.27 -15.45 2.10
N ILE A 286 18.86 -14.41 2.83
CA ILE A 286 17.96 -13.36 2.31
C ILE A 286 18.73 -12.39 1.39
N ASN A 287 19.95 -11.99 1.76
CA ASN A 287 20.76 -11.08 0.95
C ASN A 287 21.25 -11.72 -0.37
N GLY A 288 21.35 -13.05 -0.43
CA GLY A 288 21.75 -13.79 -1.63
C GLY A 288 20.66 -13.98 -2.69
N ARG A 289 19.46 -13.44 -2.49
CA ARG A 289 18.32 -13.50 -3.43
C ARG A 289 18.14 -12.16 -4.15
#